data_AF-C5LJC9-F1
#
_entry.id   AF-C5LJC9-F1
#
_cell.length_a   1.000
_cell.length_b   1.000
_cell.length_c   1.000
_cell.angle_alpha   90.00
_cell.angle_beta   90.00
_cell.angle_gamma   90.00
#
_symmetry.space_group_name_H-M   'P 1'
#
loop_
_entity.id
_entity.type
_entity.pdbx_description
1 polymer ?
#
loop_
_entity_poly.entity_id
_entity_poly.type
_entity_poly.pdbx_seq_one_letter_code
_entity_poly.pdbx_strand_id
1 'polypeptide(L)'
;MTGLALSLLASTVIGSLASVNMNEVISTGGGFGSLNRDKSVQEAVVTLEDGVFDVKEMPRDTPFAVASGLYTDTLYELGWDQLQLDAGSDYYCEKDRMYAMGMLESYFTHDRIYDFWQNFNHNDLEGSPAGVKQWFKDQWEFVKIMTQTSNDTFWQNMALIEAQTEGYIDGYQKFHSEGKEIDPLDMYILQSWGDLGDVQEGFRAAAKQPAEDLATAPDADADFEAGPGTLSHGSCTAMIRLMDNGEIGFAHNTW
;
A
#
# COMPACT_ATOMS: atom_id res chain seq x y z
N MET A 1 41.33 -72.07 0.89
CA MET A 1 41.22 -70.70 0.34
C MET A 1 40.57 -69.86 1.43
N THR A 2 41.34 -69.32 2.38
CA THR A 2 41.80 -67.90 2.38
C THR A 2 40.60 -66.95 2.34
N GLY A 3 40.23 -66.17 3.35
CA GLY A 3 40.96 -65.57 4.47
C GLY A 3 40.78 -64.04 4.41
N LEU A 4 40.56 -63.40 5.56
CA LEU A 4 40.67 -61.94 5.82
C LEU A 4 39.63 -61.02 5.12
N ALA A 5 39.29 -59.85 5.63
CA ALA A 5 39.41 -59.20 6.93
C ALA A 5 38.52 -57.96 6.86
N LEU A 6 37.97 -57.58 8.03
CA LEU A 6 37.41 -56.28 8.30
C LEU A 6 38.47 -55.20 8.02
N SER A 7 38.20 -54.25 7.12
CA SER A 7 38.95 -52.99 7.05
C SER A 7 37.98 -51.82 7.00
N LEU A 8 37.97 -51.08 8.12
CA LEU A 8 37.62 -49.68 8.17
C LEU A 8 38.48 -48.93 7.16
N LEU A 9 37.85 -48.19 6.24
CA LEU A 9 38.44 -47.01 5.65
C LEU A 9 37.51 -45.84 5.96
N ALA A 10 37.92 -45.08 6.98
CA ALA A 10 37.48 -43.72 7.19
C ALA A 10 37.92 -42.89 5.99
N SER A 11 36.95 -42.38 5.23
CA SER A 11 37.15 -41.23 4.36
C SER A 11 36.42 -40.06 4.99
N THR A 12 37.19 -39.26 5.70
CA THR A 12 36.85 -37.92 6.16
C THR A 12 36.49 -37.09 4.92
N VAL A 13 35.20 -36.85 4.69
CA VAL A 13 34.75 -35.75 3.83
C VAL A 13 34.30 -34.64 4.78
N ILE A 14 35.26 -33.75 5.05
CA ILE A 14 35.00 -32.42 5.53
C ILE A 14 34.32 -31.68 4.37
N GLY A 15 33.10 -31.21 4.60
CA GLY A 15 32.33 -30.51 3.59
C GLY A 15 30.93 -30.22 4.08
N SER A 16 30.83 -29.27 5.01
CA SER A 16 29.60 -28.53 5.27
C SER A 16 29.02 -28.00 3.96
N LEU A 17 27.71 -28.11 3.76
CA LEU A 17 26.82 -26.97 3.58
C LEU A 17 25.38 -27.46 3.53
N ALA A 18 24.55 -26.76 4.29
CA ALA A 18 23.21 -27.10 4.69
C ALA A 18 22.27 -27.34 3.51
N SER A 19 21.46 -28.40 3.62
CA SER A 19 20.09 -28.38 3.14
C SER A 19 19.35 -27.29 3.93
N VAL A 20 19.38 -26.05 3.43
CA VAL A 20 18.62 -24.96 4.03
C VAL A 20 17.15 -25.33 3.92
N ASN A 21 16.54 -25.52 5.09
CA ASN A 21 15.14 -25.80 5.23
C ASN A 21 14.40 -24.55 4.74
N MET A 22 13.51 -24.67 3.76
CA MET A 22 12.87 -23.52 3.11
C MET A 22 12.05 -22.65 4.09
N ASN A 23 11.73 -23.19 5.27
CA ASN A 23 11.11 -22.47 6.39
C ASN A 23 12.06 -21.49 7.10
N GLU A 24 13.38 -21.62 6.96
CA GLU A 24 14.35 -20.74 7.61
C GLU A 24 14.45 -19.40 6.87
N VAL A 25 14.32 -19.41 5.54
CA VAL A 25 14.40 -18.20 4.68
C VAL A 25 13.19 -17.26 4.87
N ILE A 26 12.01 -17.80 5.22
CA ILE A 26 10.84 -16.97 5.56
C ILE A 26 11.00 -16.38 6.98
N SER A 27 11.70 -17.08 7.89
CA SER A 27 11.91 -16.62 9.27
C SER A 27 13.11 -15.66 9.45
N THR A 28 14.07 -15.70 8.54
CA THR A 28 15.19 -14.76 8.49
C THR A 28 15.09 -13.99 7.19
N GLY A 29 14.21 -12.98 7.18
CA GLY A 29 14.02 -12.07 6.05
C GLY A 29 15.36 -11.68 5.42
N GLY A 30 15.60 -12.20 4.22
CA GLY A 30 16.69 -11.77 3.37
C GLY A 30 16.38 -10.36 2.87
N GLY A 31 16.71 -9.37 3.70
CA GLY A 31 16.46 -7.95 3.45
C GLY A 31 15.96 -7.27 4.72
N PHE A 32 16.84 -6.49 5.35
CA PHE A 32 16.63 -5.70 6.57
C PHE A 32 16.57 -6.48 7.89
N GLY A 33 17.74 -6.57 8.53
CA GLY A 33 17.91 -6.69 9.98
C GLY A 33 17.16 -7.82 10.68
N SER A 34 17.88 -8.87 11.08
CA SER A 34 17.39 -9.85 12.06
C SER A 34 16.86 -9.13 13.30
N LEU A 35 15.54 -9.08 13.43
CA LEU A 35 14.87 -8.58 14.63
C LEU A 35 14.79 -9.71 15.64
N ASN A 36 15.12 -9.41 16.89
CA ASN A 36 14.84 -10.30 18.01
C ASN A 36 13.34 -10.59 18.05
N ARG A 37 13.00 -11.87 18.24
CA ARG A 37 11.65 -12.44 18.31
C ARG A 37 10.78 -11.91 19.47
N ASP A 38 11.27 -10.92 20.22
CA ASP A 38 10.61 -10.27 21.37
C ASP A 38 9.75 -9.05 20.97
N LYS A 39 9.64 -8.74 19.67
CA LYS A 39 8.69 -7.72 19.17
C LYS A 39 7.35 -8.36 18.85
N SER A 40 6.26 -7.69 19.23
CA SER A 40 4.89 -8.15 19.02
C SER A 40 4.52 -8.12 17.53
N VAL A 41 4.95 -9.15 16.81
CA VAL A 41 4.40 -9.48 15.50
C VAL A 41 2.91 -9.71 15.68
N GLN A 42 2.11 -8.92 14.99
CA GLN A 42 0.66 -9.07 14.97
C GLN A 42 0.28 -9.88 13.73
N GLU A 43 -0.51 -10.92 13.91
CA GLU A 43 -1.09 -11.70 12.82
C GLU A 43 -2.61 -11.63 12.94
N ALA A 44 -3.27 -11.46 11.80
CA ALA A 44 -4.71 -11.44 11.72
C ALA A 44 -5.18 -11.86 10.34
N VAL A 45 -6.44 -12.27 10.29
CA VAL A 45 -7.11 -12.69 9.07
C VAL A 45 -8.47 -12.01 8.97
N VAL A 46 -8.96 -11.85 7.75
CA VAL A 46 -10.34 -11.43 7.50
C VAL A 46 -11.18 -12.66 7.15
N THR A 47 -12.29 -12.82 7.84
CA THR A 47 -13.32 -13.83 7.53
C THR A 47 -14.54 -13.16 6.94
N LEU A 48 -15.26 -13.88 6.06
CA LEU A 48 -16.57 -13.47 5.54
C LEU A 48 -17.62 -14.49 6.00
N GLU A 49 -18.42 -14.11 6.99
CA GLU A 49 -19.46 -14.94 7.61
C GLU A 49 -20.81 -14.23 7.46
N ASP A 50 -21.82 -14.90 6.90
CA ASP A 50 -23.17 -14.34 6.65
C ASP A 50 -23.17 -13.00 5.91
N GLY A 51 -22.20 -12.80 5.01
CA GLY A 51 -22.04 -11.56 4.23
C GLY A 51 -21.37 -10.41 4.98
N VAL A 52 -20.81 -10.67 6.17
CA VAL A 52 -20.12 -9.67 6.99
C VAL A 52 -18.62 -9.98 7.05
N PHE A 53 -17.80 -8.99 6.71
CA PHE A 53 -16.35 -9.05 6.89
C PHE A 53 -15.96 -8.75 8.34
N ASP A 54 -15.10 -9.57 8.91
CA ASP A 54 -14.57 -9.37 10.25
C ASP A 54 -13.10 -9.75 10.36
N VAL A 55 -12.35 -9.01 11.18
CA VAL A 55 -10.93 -9.27 11.43
C VAL A 55 -10.82 -10.12 12.69
N LYS A 56 -10.08 -11.22 12.59
CA LYS A 56 -9.83 -12.15 13.70
C LYS A 56 -8.33 -12.29 13.90
N GLU A 57 -7.88 -12.13 15.14
CA GLU A 57 -6.50 -12.43 15.54
C GLU A 57 -6.26 -13.94 15.45
N MET A 58 -5.72 -14.37 14.31
CA MET A 58 -5.49 -15.76 13.97
C MET A 58 -4.18 -15.85 13.16
N PRO A 59 -3.53 -17.04 13.17
CA PRO A 59 -2.34 -17.25 12.36
C PRO A 59 -2.58 -16.93 10.88
N ARG A 60 -1.58 -16.31 10.24
CA ARG A 60 -1.65 -15.89 8.83
C ARG A 60 -1.96 -17.04 7.85
N ASP A 61 -1.61 -18.27 8.22
CA ASP A 61 -1.83 -19.49 7.44
C ASP A 61 -3.22 -20.13 7.66
N THR A 62 -4.15 -19.42 8.32
CA THR A 62 -5.54 -19.88 8.53
C THR A 62 -6.21 -20.20 7.18
N PRO A 63 -6.63 -21.46 6.95
CA PRO A 63 -7.33 -21.85 5.73
C PRO A 63 -8.64 -21.10 5.54
N PHE A 64 -9.00 -20.82 4.29
CA PHE A 64 -10.26 -20.15 3.92
C PHE A 64 -10.45 -18.75 4.53
N ALA A 65 -9.38 -18.08 4.95
CA ALA A 65 -9.43 -16.63 5.16
C ALA A 65 -9.65 -15.91 3.82
N VAL A 66 -10.34 -14.77 3.84
CA VAL A 66 -10.52 -13.90 2.66
C VAL A 66 -9.23 -13.13 2.38
N ALA A 67 -8.59 -12.65 3.43
CA ALA A 67 -7.25 -12.06 3.42
C ALA A 67 -6.55 -12.44 4.73
N SER A 68 -5.22 -12.46 4.72
CA SER A 68 -4.41 -12.62 5.93
C SER A 68 -3.22 -11.69 5.88
N GLY A 69 -2.59 -11.47 7.03
CA GLY A 69 -1.49 -10.53 7.08
C GLY A 69 -0.74 -10.56 8.37
N LEU A 70 0.38 -9.84 8.33
CA LEU A 70 1.31 -9.70 9.42
C LEU A 70 1.81 -8.26 9.47
N TYR A 71 1.84 -7.69 10.67
CA TYR A 71 2.37 -6.36 10.94
C TYR A 71 3.43 -6.42 12.03
N THR A 72 4.54 -5.75 11.78
CA THR A 72 5.62 -5.57 12.76
C THR A 72 5.89 -4.07 12.90
N ASP A 73 5.62 -3.53 14.08
CA ASP A 73 5.97 -2.16 14.44
C ASP A 73 7.47 -2.06 14.65
N THR A 74 8.15 -1.43 13.69
CA THR A 74 9.61 -1.28 13.66
C THR A 74 10.04 0.14 13.32
N LEU A 75 9.10 1.09 13.29
CA LEU A 75 9.33 2.48 12.95
C LEU A 75 10.45 3.10 13.78
N TYR A 76 10.45 2.91 15.10
CA TYR A 76 11.41 3.56 15.99
C TYR A 76 12.81 2.93 15.94
N GLU A 77 12.96 1.71 15.45
CA GLU A 77 14.26 1.05 15.36
C GLU A 77 14.86 1.07 13.96
N LEU A 78 14.03 0.96 12.93
CA LEU A 78 14.48 0.87 11.53
C LEU A 78 14.11 2.11 10.70
N GLY A 79 13.23 2.96 11.21
CA GLY A 79 12.61 4.03 10.42
C GLY A 79 11.46 3.53 9.53
N TRP A 80 11.07 2.26 9.63
CA TRP A 80 10.06 1.62 8.80
C TRP A 80 9.25 0.63 9.60
N ASP A 81 7.93 0.65 9.46
CA ASP A 81 7.08 -0.48 9.82
C ASP A 81 7.05 -1.52 8.69
N GLN A 82 6.75 -2.77 9.03
CA GLN A 82 6.66 -3.85 8.06
C GLN A 82 5.25 -4.41 8.03
N LEU A 83 4.57 -4.22 6.90
CA LEU A 83 3.25 -4.76 6.63
C LEU A 83 3.34 -5.80 5.50
N GLN A 84 2.76 -6.97 5.74
CA GLN A 84 2.58 -8.00 4.72
C GLN A 84 1.11 -8.39 4.69
N LEU A 85 0.51 -8.35 3.50
CA LEU A 85 -0.87 -8.75 3.27
C LEU A 85 -0.90 -9.78 2.15
N ASP A 86 -1.69 -10.83 2.33
CA ASP A 86 -1.98 -11.80 1.29
C ASP A 86 -3.47 -11.81 1.00
N ALA A 87 -3.77 -11.76 -0.29
CA ALA A 87 -5.09 -12.16 -0.75
C ALA A 87 -5.26 -13.64 -0.40
N GLY A 88 -6.26 -13.95 0.42
CA GLY A 88 -6.48 -15.28 0.99
C GLY A 88 -7.01 -16.28 -0.05
N SER A 89 -7.93 -17.15 0.37
CA SER A 89 -8.44 -18.22 -0.48
C SER A 89 -9.07 -17.70 -1.78
N ASP A 90 -8.75 -18.38 -2.88
CA ASP A 90 -9.37 -18.24 -4.21
C ASP A 90 -10.84 -18.69 -4.26
N TYR A 91 -11.37 -19.22 -3.15
CA TYR A 91 -12.79 -19.44 -2.95
C TYR A 91 -13.60 -18.13 -3.02
N TYR A 92 -13.01 -17.01 -2.59
CA TYR A 92 -13.63 -15.70 -2.61
C TYR A 92 -13.34 -14.96 -3.92
N CYS A 93 -14.28 -14.11 -4.34
CA CYS A 93 -14.06 -13.31 -5.54
C CYS A 93 -12.96 -12.25 -5.30
N GLU A 94 -12.33 -11.77 -6.38
CA GLU A 94 -11.22 -10.82 -6.27
C GLU A 94 -11.63 -9.52 -5.56
N LYS A 95 -12.84 -9.01 -5.80
CA LYS A 95 -13.34 -7.81 -5.10
C LYS A 95 -13.42 -8.01 -3.59
N ASP A 96 -13.93 -9.15 -3.12
CA ASP A 96 -13.99 -9.47 -1.69
C ASP A 96 -12.57 -9.56 -1.09
N ARG A 97 -11.63 -10.15 -1.82
CA ARG A 97 -10.22 -10.27 -1.41
C ARG A 97 -9.54 -8.91 -1.31
N MET A 98 -9.77 -8.01 -2.27
CA MET A 98 -9.22 -6.66 -2.25
C MET A 98 -9.83 -5.81 -1.13
N TYR A 99 -11.16 -5.88 -0.94
CA TYR A 99 -11.82 -5.23 0.19
C TYR A 99 -11.29 -5.73 1.54
N ALA A 100 -11.17 -7.05 1.70
CA ALA A 100 -10.60 -7.64 2.90
C ALA A 100 -9.15 -7.20 3.14
N MET A 101 -8.31 -7.09 2.09
CA MET A 101 -6.96 -6.57 2.23
C MET A 101 -6.93 -5.13 2.73
N GLY A 102 -7.77 -4.24 2.19
CA GLY A 102 -7.86 -2.86 2.67
C GLY A 102 -8.32 -2.79 4.13
N MET A 103 -9.33 -3.60 4.51
CA MET A 103 -9.80 -3.65 5.90
C MET A 103 -8.70 -4.14 6.85
N LEU A 104 -7.92 -5.13 6.44
CA LEU A 104 -6.83 -5.68 7.23
C LEU A 104 -5.65 -4.73 7.35
N GLU A 105 -5.34 -3.96 6.30
CA GLU A 105 -4.36 -2.87 6.35
C GLU A 105 -4.73 -1.87 7.44
N SER A 106 -5.96 -1.36 7.43
CA SER A 106 -6.45 -0.40 8.42
C SER A 106 -6.51 -1.00 9.82
N TYR A 107 -6.86 -2.28 9.96
CA TYR A 107 -6.79 -2.97 11.25
C TYR A 107 -5.39 -2.87 11.86
N PHE A 108 -4.35 -3.19 11.10
CA PHE A 108 -2.97 -3.13 11.61
C PHE A 108 -2.46 -1.70 11.79
N THR A 109 -2.89 -0.76 10.94
CA THR A 109 -2.22 0.54 10.79
C THR A 109 -3.04 1.75 11.21
N HIS A 110 -4.26 1.58 11.74
CA HIS A 110 -5.15 2.70 12.11
C HIS A 110 -4.47 3.78 12.96
N ASP A 111 -3.63 3.42 13.94
CA ASP A 111 -2.88 4.42 14.71
C ASP A 111 -1.88 5.20 13.85
N ARG A 112 -1.17 4.52 12.94
CA ARG A 112 -0.23 5.14 11.99
C ARG A 112 -0.93 6.00 10.95
N ILE A 113 -2.09 5.56 10.47
CA ILE A 113 -2.96 6.34 9.56
C ILE A 113 -3.36 7.65 10.24
N TYR A 114 -3.77 7.60 11.51
CA TYR A 114 -4.14 8.82 12.24
C TYR A 114 -2.95 9.77 12.44
N ASP A 115 -1.80 9.25 12.89
CA ASP A 115 -0.59 10.06 13.07
C ASP A 115 -0.18 10.74 11.76
N PHE A 116 -0.24 10.01 10.65
CA PHE A 116 0.04 10.55 9.32
C PHE A 116 -1.01 11.59 8.89
N TRP A 117 -2.30 11.29 9.09
CA TRP A 117 -3.40 12.20 8.81
C TRP A 117 -3.27 13.54 9.55
N GLN A 118 -2.89 13.55 10.83
CA GLN A 118 -2.72 14.80 11.57
C GLN A 118 -1.68 15.72 10.89
N ASN A 119 -0.58 15.13 10.43
CA ASN A 119 0.47 15.87 9.71
C ASN A 119 -0.01 16.33 8.34
N PHE A 120 -0.60 15.43 7.55
CA PHE A 120 -1.13 15.71 6.22
C PHE A 120 -2.21 16.79 6.26
N ASN A 121 -3.16 16.68 7.18
CA ASN A 121 -4.24 17.64 7.30
C ASN A 121 -3.68 19.02 7.62
N HIS A 122 -2.77 19.13 8.59
CA HIS A 122 -2.19 20.42 8.96
C HIS A 122 -1.36 21.07 7.85
N ASN A 123 -0.54 20.27 7.15
CA ASN A 123 0.43 20.80 6.18
C ASN A 123 -0.15 20.98 4.78
N ASP A 124 -1.04 20.08 4.36
CA ASP A 124 -1.43 19.95 2.95
C ASP A 124 -2.91 20.25 2.73
N LEU A 125 -3.81 19.75 3.57
CA LEU A 125 -5.25 19.86 3.32
C LEU A 125 -5.88 21.11 3.94
N GLU A 126 -5.49 21.47 5.16
CA GLU A 126 -5.95 22.66 5.88
C GLU A 126 -5.55 23.92 5.09
N GLY A 127 -6.51 24.82 4.85
CA GLY A 127 -6.28 26.00 4.02
C GLY A 127 -6.34 25.75 2.51
N SER A 128 -6.73 24.55 2.07
CA SER A 128 -7.09 24.29 0.66
C SER A 128 -8.08 25.33 0.13
N PRO A 129 -7.95 25.79 -1.14
CA PRO A 129 -8.94 26.64 -1.77
C PRO A 129 -10.36 26.07 -1.71
N ALA A 130 -11.35 26.95 -1.66
CA ALA A 130 -12.75 26.54 -1.73
C ALA A 130 -13.02 25.74 -3.02
N GLY A 131 -13.76 24.63 -2.89
CA GLY A 131 -14.10 23.76 -4.01
C GLY A 131 -13.19 22.52 -4.16
N VAL A 132 -11.97 22.51 -3.59
CA VAL A 132 -11.06 21.35 -3.69
C VAL A 132 -11.68 20.08 -3.10
N LYS A 133 -12.21 20.13 -1.86
CA LYS A 133 -12.90 18.96 -1.27
C LYS A 133 -14.12 18.51 -2.10
N GLN A 134 -14.85 19.46 -2.68
CA GLN A 134 -15.98 19.12 -3.54
C GLN A 134 -15.53 18.44 -4.83
N TRP A 135 -14.42 18.89 -5.42
CA TRP A 135 -13.84 18.24 -6.61
C TRP A 135 -13.45 16.79 -6.33
N PHE A 136 -12.77 16.51 -5.21
CA PHE A 136 -12.45 15.13 -4.83
C PHE A 136 -13.69 14.28 -4.58
N LYS A 137 -14.72 14.87 -3.98
CA LYS A 137 -16.01 14.18 -3.81
C LYS A 137 -16.63 13.79 -5.15
N ASP A 138 -16.70 14.74 -6.09
CA ASP A 138 -17.29 14.51 -7.41
C ASP A 138 -16.46 13.50 -8.22
N GLN A 139 -15.13 13.57 -8.11
CA GLN A 139 -14.21 12.66 -8.78
C GLN A 139 -14.32 11.24 -8.19
N TRP A 140 -14.43 11.09 -6.87
CA TRP A 140 -14.65 9.78 -6.24
C TRP A 140 -16.01 9.18 -6.62
N GLU A 141 -17.08 9.99 -6.65
CA GLU A 141 -18.40 9.56 -7.11
C GLU A 141 -18.37 9.09 -8.57
N PHE A 142 -17.65 9.81 -9.45
CA PHE A 142 -17.42 9.38 -10.82
C PHE A 142 -16.73 8.02 -10.90
N VAL A 143 -15.66 7.79 -10.13
CA VAL A 143 -14.96 6.50 -10.08
C VAL A 143 -15.91 5.38 -9.63
N LYS A 144 -16.70 5.60 -8.56
CA LYS A 144 -17.70 4.64 -8.10
C LYS A 144 -18.73 4.29 -9.17
N ILE A 145 -19.28 5.28 -9.86
CA ILE A 145 -20.24 5.05 -10.94
C ILE A 145 -19.59 4.23 -12.06
N MET A 146 -18.39 4.61 -12.50
CA MET A 146 -17.74 3.96 -13.63
C MET A 146 -17.33 2.52 -13.32
N THR A 147 -16.85 2.24 -12.11
CA THR A 147 -16.47 0.88 -11.68
C THR A 147 -17.67 -0.06 -11.50
N GLN A 148 -18.88 0.48 -11.33
CA GLN A 148 -20.12 -0.29 -11.22
C GLN A 148 -20.84 -0.48 -12.56
N THR A 149 -20.75 0.49 -13.46
CA THR A 149 -21.58 0.55 -14.69
C THR A 149 -20.82 0.18 -15.96
N SER A 150 -19.50 0.32 -15.98
CA SER A 150 -18.68 0.04 -17.14
C SER A 150 -18.31 -1.44 -17.24
N ASN A 151 -18.33 -1.97 -18.47
CA ASN A 151 -17.86 -3.32 -18.78
C ASN A 151 -16.45 -3.34 -19.37
N ASP A 152 -15.79 -2.18 -19.46
CA ASP A 152 -14.43 -2.09 -19.98
C ASP A 152 -13.43 -2.68 -18.97
N THR A 153 -12.42 -3.41 -19.48
CA THR A 153 -11.41 -4.07 -18.65
C THR A 153 -10.65 -3.09 -17.75
N PHE A 154 -10.43 -1.85 -18.19
CA PHE A 154 -9.84 -0.81 -17.35
C PHE A 154 -10.69 -0.56 -16.10
N TRP A 155 -12.00 -0.37 -16.29
CA TRP A 155 -12.92 -0.09 -15.18
C TRP A 155 -13.16 -1.30 -14.29
N GLN A 156 -13.04 -2.52 -14.82
CA GLN A 156 -13.05 -3.75 -14.03
C GLN A 156 -11.83 -3.83 -13.08
N ASN A 157 -10.64 -3.45 -13.57
CA ASN A 157 -9.44 -3.37 -12.72
C ASN A 157 -9.53 -2.21 -11.73
N MET A 158 -10.04 -1.04 -12.14
CA MET A 158 -10.30 0.07 -11.22
C MET A 158 -11.28 -0.33 -10.11
N ALA A 159 -12.24 -1.22 -10.39
CA ALA A 159 -13.15 -1.73 -9.37
C ALA A 159 -12.45 -2.58 -8.29
N LEU A 160 -11.28 -3.16 -8.58
CA LEU A 160 -10.46 -3.85 -7.58
C LEU A 160 -9.72 -2.86 -6.67
N ILE A 161 -9.18 -1.78 -7.24
CA ILE A 161 -8.55 -0.69 -6.49
C ILE A 161 -9.60 -0.01 -5.60
N GLU A 162 -10.78 0.30 -6.15
CA GLU A 162 -11.87 0.89 -5.38
C GLU A 162 -12.34 -0.03 -4.25
N ALA A 163 -12.44 -1.34 -4.48
CA ALA A 163 -12.79 -2.29 -3.42
C ALA A 163 -11.77 -2.27 -2.27
N GLN A 164 -10.46 -2.21 -2.58
CA GLN A 164 -9.44 -2.07 -1.54
C GLN A 164 -9.53 -0.73 -0.81
N THR A 165 -9.78 0.37 -1.52
CA THR A 165 -9.99 1.70 -0.92
C THR A 165 -11.21 1.71 0.01
N GLU A 166 -12.33 1.10 -0.40
CA GLU A 166 -13.52 0.97 0.44
C GLU A 166 -13.22 0.14 1.70
N GLY A 167 -12.51 -0.98 1.54
CA GLY A 167 -12.07 -1.80 2.67
C GLY A 167 -11.15 -1.04 3.64
N TYR A 168 -10.21 -0.26 3.11
CA TYR A 168 -9.31 0.60 3.88
C TYR A 168 -10.09 1.64 4.70
N ILE A 169 -11.04 2.33 4.06
CA ILE A 169 -11.87 3.32 4.74
C ILE A 169 -12.75 2.66 5.80
N ASP A 170 -13.51 1.62 5.44
CA ASP A 170 -14.41 0.92 6.37
C ASP A 170 -13.64 0.28 7.54
N GLY A 171 -12.46 -0.30 7.26
CA GLY A 171 -11.58 -0.82 8.29
C GLY A 171 -11.14 0.26 9.27
N TYR A 172 -10.76 1.44 8.80
CA TYR A 172 -10.41 2.53 9.70
C TYR A 172 -11.60 2.98 10.53
N GLN A 173 -12.78 3.18 9.91
CA GLN A 173 -14.02 3.53 10.61
C GLN A 173 -14.41 2.51 11.69
N LYS A 174 -14.03 1.24 11.50
CA LYS A 174 -14.29 0.17 12.45
C LYS A 174 -13.27 0.10 13.60
N PHE A 175 -12.00 0.38 13.34
CA PHE A 175 -10.90 0.08 14.27
C PHE A 175 -10.25 1.31 14.91
N HIS A 176 -10.52 2.53 14.44
CA HIS A 176 -9.94 3.71 15.07
C HIS A 176 -10.36 3.83 16.54
N SER A 177 -9.48 4.41 17.36
CA SER A 177 -9.81 4.73 18.75
C SER A 177 -10.76 5.93 18.83
N GLU A 178 -11.50 6.06 19.94
CA GLU A 178 -12.34 7.24 20.21
C GLU A 178 -11.50 8.53 20.17
N GLY A 179 -11.99 9.56 19.49
CA GLY A 179 -11.28 10.83 19.29
C GLY A 179 -10.26 10.83 18.16
N LYS A 180 -10.15 9.72 17.41
CA LYS A 180 -9.31 9.58 16.20
C LYS A 180 -10.15 9.44 14.93
N GLU A 181 -11.32 10.06 14.87
CA GLU A 181 -12.19 10.00 13.70
C GLU A 181 -11.54 10.75 12.51
N ILE A 182 -11.66 10.17 11.31
CA ILE A 182 -11.30 10.81 10.04
C ILE A 182 -12.51 10.69 9.12
N ASP A 183 -12.87 11.78 8.44
CA ASP A 183 -13.95 11.75 7.46
C ASP A 183 -13.58 10.80 6.30
N PRO A 184 -14.49 9.93 5.81
CA PRO A 184 -14.22 9.03 4.69
C PRO A 184 -13.68 9.72 3.43
N LEU A 185 -14.15 10.93 3.12
CA LEU A 185 -13.62 11.70 1.99
C LEU A 185 -12.19 12.17 2.27
N ASP A 186 -11.88 12.54 3.51
CA ASP A 186 -10.53 12.95 3.88
C ASP A 186 -9.55 11.76 3.83
N MET A 187 -10.00 10.55 4.19
CA MET A 187 -9.24 9.32 3.97
C MET A 187 -8.99 9.02 2.48
N TYR A 188 -9.98 9.29 1.62
CA TYR A 188 -9.81 9.19 0.17
C TYR A 188 -8.77 10.20 -0.34
N ILE A 189 -8.89 11.46 0.09
CA ILE A 189 -7.96 12.53 -0.28
C ILE A 189 -6.53 12.22 0.19
N LEU A 190 -6.36 11.54 1.34
CA LEU A 190 -5.06 11.09 1.84
C LEU A 190 -4.33 10.19 0.84
N GLN A 191 -5.06 9.33 0.11
CA GLN A 191 -4.50 8.48 -0.95
C GLN A 191 -4.14 9.26 -2.21
N SER A 192 -4.64 10.50 -2.34
CA SER A 192 -4.42 11.41 -3.46
C SER A 192 -3.48 12.55 -3.11
N TRP A 193 -2.58 12.38 -2.12
CA TRP A 193 -1.65 13.44 -1.71
C TRP A 193 -0.83 14.00 -2.88
N GLY A 194 -0.40 13.13 -3.81
CA GLY A 194 0.30 13.54 -5.03
C GLY A 194 -0.53 14.45 -5.93
N ASP A 195 -1.83 14.14 -6.11
CA ASP A 195 -2.74 14.93 -6.94
C ASP A 195 -3.23 16.21 -6.24
N LEU A 196 -3.29 16.21 -4.91
CA LEU A 196 -3.84 17.32 -4.12
C LEU A 196 -3.17 18.64 -4.46
N GLY A 197 -1.84 18.66 -4.60
CA GLY A 197 -1.08 19.87 -4.92
C GLY A 197 -1.47 20.49 -6.27
N ASP A 198 -1.65 19.66 -7.29
CA ASP A 198 -2.05 20.10 -8.63
C ASP A 198 -3.49 20.57 -8.68
N VAL A 199 -4.39 19.84 -7.99
CA VAL A 199 -5.80 20.24 -7.87
C VAL A 199 -5.90 21.58 -7.15
N GLN A 200 -5.21 21.76 -6.03
CA GLN A 200 -5.18 23.03 -5.30
C GLN A 200 -4.70 24.17 -6.18
N GLU A 201 -3.63 23.98 -6.93
CA GLU A 201 -3.10 25.02 -7.81
C GLU A 201 -4.06 25.35 -8.96
N GLY A 202 -4.72 24.34 -9.53
CA GLY A 202 -5.80 24.54 -10.51
C GLY A 202 -6.91 25.46 -9.98
N PHE A 203 -7.35 25.23 -8.74
CA PHE A 203 -8.36 26.11 -8.10
C PHE A 203 -7.81 27.51 -7.78
N ARG A 204 -6.56 27.64 -7.35
CA ARG A 204 -5.92 28.96 -7.13
C ARG A 204 -5.78 29.75 -8.43
N ALA A 205 -5.44 29.08 -9.52
CA ALA A 205 -5.33 29.67 -10.84
C ALA A 205 -6.71 30.12 -11.37
N ALA A 206 -7.72 29.25 -11.26
CA ALA A 206 -9.09 29.58 -11.66
C ALA A 206 -9.66 30.78 -10.89
N ALA A 207 -9.33 30.92 -9.60
CA ALA A 207 -9.74 32.08 -8.80
C ALA A 207 -9.10 33.41 -9.24
N LYS A 208 -7.98 33.35 -9.98
CA LYS A 208 -7.26 34.54 -10.50
C LYS A 208 -7.71 34.91 -11.93
N GLN A 209 -8.41 34.02 -12.64
CA GLN A 209 -8.87 34.27 -14.00
C GLN A 209 -10.30 34.87 -14.01
N PRO A 210 -10.61 35.80 -14.93
CA PRO A 210 -11.99 36.18 -15.20
C PRO A 210 -12.79 34.93 -15.63
N ALA A 211 -14.04 34.82 -15.17
CA ALA A 211 -14.90 33.66 -15.44
C ALA A 211 -15.14 33.35 -16.94
N GLU A 212 -14.74 34.25 -17.83
CA GLU A 212 -14.88 34.15 -19.29
C GLU A 212 -13.81 33.26 -19.95
N ASP A 213 -12.66 33.03 -19.29
CA ASP A 213 -11.52 32.28 -19.84
C ASP A 213 -11.53 30.77 -19.52
N LEU A 214 -12.42 30.31 -18.62
CA LEU A 214 -12.49 28.90 -18.19
C LEU A 214 -13.29 27.99 -19.14
N ALA A 215 -13.88 28.54 -20.21
CA ALA A 215 -14.75 27.82 -21.14
C ALA A 215 -14.07 27.40 -22.46
N THR A 216 -12.82 27.81 -22.69
CA THR A 216 -12.07 27.39 -23.88
C THR A 216 -11.18 26.21 -23.54
N ALA A 217 -11.40 25.08 -24.23
CA ALA A 217 -10.45 23.98 -24.22
C ALA A 217 -9.05 24.53 -24.50
N PRO A 218 -8.00 24.07 -23.79
CA PRO A 218 -6.65 24.52 -24.05
C PRO A 218 -6.33 24.30 -25.53
N ASP A 219 -5.68 25.29 -26.14
CA ASP A 219 -5.25 25.22 -27.54
C ASP A 219 -4.36 23.99 -27.71
N ALA A 220 -4.69 23.12 -28.68
CA ALA A 220 -3.99 21.85 -28.87
C ALA A 220 -2.53 22.05 -29.30
N ASP A 221 -2.19 23.26 -29.76
CA ASP A 221 -0.85 23.68 -30.16
C ASP A 221 -0.13 24.53 -29.08
N ALA A 222 -0.71 24.67 -27.88
CA ALA A 222 -0.04 25.35 -26.78
C ALA A 222 1.22 24.56 -26.37
N ASP A 223 2.34 25.26 -26.23
CA ASP A 223 3.53 24.69 -25.62
C ASP A 223 3.16 24.14 -24.23
N PHE A 224 3.59 22.91 -23.94
CA PHE A 224 3.42 22.33 -22.61
C PHE A 224 4.22 23.19 -21.61
N GLU A 225 3.54 24.10 -20.94
CA GLU A 225 4.06 24.73 -19.74
C GLU A 225 3.75 23.80 -18.57
N ALA A 226 4.79 23.19 -18.01
CA ALA A 226 4.68 22.50 -16.74
C ALA A 226 4.06 23.47 -15.73
N GLY A 227 2.86 23.13 -15.22
CA GLY A 227 2.19 23.94 -14.22
C GLY A 227 3.09 24.14 -12.99
N PRO A 228 2.87 25.20 -12.21
CA PRO A 228 3.67 25.47 -11.01
C PRO A 228 3.47 24.43 -9.89
N GLY A 229 2.57 23.47 -10.08
CA GLY A 229 2.32 22.35 -9.18
C GLY A 229 3.56 21.47 -9.03
N THR A 230 3.95 21.28 -7.75
CA THR A 230 4.92 20.34 -7.13
C THR A 230 6.32 20.14 -7.76
N LEU A 231 6.50 20.34 -9.06
CA LEU A 231 7.74 20.18 -9.81
C LEU A 231 8.69 21.38 -9.72
N SER A 232 8.23 22.55 -9.27
CA SER A 232 9.14 23.69 -9.03
C SER A 232 10.19 23.41 -7.95
N HIS A 233 9.96 22.38 -7.11
CA HIS A 233 10.90 21.91 -6.09
C HIS A 233 11.40 20.47 -6.31
N GLY A 234 10.86 19.74 -7.29
CA GLY A 234 11.15 18.31 -7.50
C GLY A 234 10.56 17.45 -6.36
N SER A 235 9.91 16.34 -6.71
CA SER A 235 9.31 15.43 -5.72
C SER A 235 10.22 14.24 -5.39
N CYS A 236 11.07 13.81 -6.34
CA CYS A 236 11.86 12.59 -6.22
C CYS A 236 13.12 12.64 -7.10
N THR A 237 14.10 11.78 -6.81
CA THR A 237 15.21 11.42 -7.70
C THR A 237 15.23 9.91 -7.96
N ALA A 238 15.52 9.50 -9.19
CA ALA A 238 15.65 8.10 -9.56
C ALA A 238 16.99 7.81 -10.28
N MET A 239 17.48 6.58 -10.15
CA MET A 239 18.67 6.09 -10.85
C MET A 239 18.40 4.69 -11.42
N ILE A 240 18.69 4.51 -12.71
CA ILE A 240 18.71 3.21 -13.37
C ILE A 240 20.11 3.03 -13.94
N ARG A 241 20.78 1.94 -13.58
CA ARG A 241 22.19 1.73 -13.95
C ARG A 241 22.47 0.27 -14.32
N LEU A 242 23.04 0.06 -15.51
CA LEU A 242 23.71 -1.19 -15.84
C LEU A 242 25.08 -1.23 -15.15
N MET A 243 25.33 -2.28 -14.39
CA MET A 243 26.53 -2.51 -13.60
C MET A 243 27.56 -3.31 -14.41
N ASP A 244 28.84 -3.22 -14.04
CA ASP A 244 29.93 -3.88 -14.78
C ASP A 244 29.83 -5.41 -14.76
N ASN A 245 29.14 -5.99 -13.77
CA ASN A 245 28.84 -7.42 -13.68
C ASN A 245 27.63 -7.85 -14.54
N GLY A 246 27.02 -6.93 -15.28
CA GLY A 246 25.85 -7.18 -16.14
C GLY A 246 24.49 -7.07 -15.43
N GLU A 247 24.45 -6.76 -14.14
CA GLU A 247 23.20 -6.51 -13.41
C GLU A 247 22.62 -5.12 -13.70
N ILE A 248 21.31 -4.95 -13.54
CA ILE A 248 20.66 -3.64 -13.63
C ILE A 248 20.18 -3.24 -12.24
N GLY A 249 20.73 -2.14 -11.72
CA GLY A 249 20.31 -1.52 -10.47
C GLY A 249 19.24 -0.45 -10.71
N PHE A 250 18.21 -0.46 -9.88
CA PHE A 250 17.17 0.56 -9.82
C PHE A 250 17.16 1.16 -8.42
N ALA A 251 17.13 2.49 -8.32
CA ALA A 251 17.02 3.21 -7.05
C ALA A 251 16.08 4.41 -7.20
N HIS A 252 15.38 4.72 -6.12
CA HIS A 252 14.45 5.85 -6.02
C HIS A 252 14.62 6.52 -4.65
N ASN A 253 14.53 7.84 -4.61
CA ASN A 253 14.57 8.64 -3.39
C ASN A 253 13.51 9.73 -3.47
N THR A 254 12.46 9.58 -2.68
CA THR A 254 11.46 10.64 -2.42
C THR A 254 12.12 11.73 -1.58
N TRP A 255 11.80 12.99 -1.87
CA TRP A 255 12.35 14.17 -1.19
C TRP A 255 11.39 14.74 -0.15
#